data_AF-A0A1X9YGN9-F1
#
_entry.id   AF-A0A1X9YGN9-F1
#
_cell.length_a   1.000
_cell.length_b   1.000
_cell.length_c   1.000
_cell.angle_alpha   90.00
_cell.angle_beta   90.00
_cell.angle_gamma   90.00
#
_symmetry.space_group_name_H-M   'P 1'
#
loop_
_entity.id
_entity.type
_entity.pdbx_description
1 polymer ?
#
loop_
_entity_poly.entity_id
_entity_poly.type
_entity_poly.pdbx_seq_one_letter_code
_entity_poly.pdbx_strand_id
1 'polypeptide(L)'
;MTVDTPSPTGSAPQPVADGPDERFARLAGALALVARLSGDAQAAPPVPADAAADYAMAGPIARRRFDALATETAAFAAAGIEILLRQRSTRGGDCRAAAAQLAAEMRTAMTAMMQVIERRP
;
A
#
# COMPACT_ATOMS: atom_id res chain seq x y z
N MET A 1 56.46 -3.65 5.29
CA MET A 1 55.53 -2.63 5.81
C MET A 1 54.31 -2.67 4.89
N THR A 2 53.34 -3.52 5.23
CA THR A 2 52.21 -3.88 4.36
C THR A 2 51.07 -2.91 4.63
N VAL A 3 50.58 -2.24 3.60
CA VAL A 3 49.47 -1.30 3.70
C VAL A 3 48.17 -2.11 3.56
N ASP A 4 47.53 -2.40 4.69
CA ASP A 4 46.21 -3.00 4.73
C ASP A 4 45.17 -1.92 4.39
N THR A 5 44.30 -2.21 3.42
CA THR A 5 43.30 -1.29 2.91
C THR A 5 41.96 -1.59 3.58
N PRO A 6 41.32 -0.66 4.32
CA PRO A 6 39.96 -0.87 4.73
C PRO A 6 39.02 -0.61 3.54
N SER A 7 38.45 -1.68 2.99
CA SER A 7 37.27 -1.62 2.13
C SER A 7 36.11 -0.96 2.90
N PRO A 8 35.46 0.10 2.38
CA PRO A 8 34.20 0.55 2.94
C PRO A 8 33.13 -0.46 2.53
N THR A 9 32.75 -1.35 3.44
CA THR A 9 31.49 -2.10 3.33
C THR A 9 30.38 -1.07 3.43
N GLY A 10 30.01 -0.48 2.29
CA GLY A 10 28.77 0.24 2.13
C GLY A 10 27.64 -0.75 2.32
N SER A 11 27.19 -0.91 3.57
CA SER A 11 25.90 -1.50 3.87
C SER A 11 24.86 -0.64 3.17
N ALA A 12 24.43 -1.05 1.98
CA ALA A 12 23.24 -0.53 1.35
C ALA A 12 22.13 -0.53 2.41
N PRO A 13 21.33 0.55 2.55
CA PRO A 13 20.21 0.56 3.46
C PRO A 13 19.33 -0.64 3.11
N GLN A 14 19.32 -1.64 3.98
CA GLN A 14 18.36 -2.74 3.89
C GLN A 14 16.99 -2.07 3.92
N PRO A 15 16.07 -2.39 2.99
CA PRO A 15 14.72 -1.85 3.07
C PRO A 15 14.18 -2.28 4.43
N VAL A 16 14.06 -1.31 5.34
CA VAL A 16 13.29 -1.48 6.56
C VAL A 16 11.94 -2.00 6.09
N ALA A 17 11.61 -3.22 6.49
CA ALA A 17 10.33 -3.82 6.11
C ALA A 17 9.26 -2.84 6.57
N ASP A 18 8.56 -2.23 5.60
CA ASP A 18 7.62 -1.15 5.91
C ASP A 18 6.67 -1.63 7.01
N GLY A 19 6.57 -0.86 8.08
CA GLY A 19 5.64 -1.14 9.16
C GLY A 19 4.19 -1.14 8.64
N PRO A 20 3.24 -1.76 9.37
CA PRO A 20 1.83 -1.74 8.98
C PRO A 20 1.30 -0.32 8.73
N ASP A 21 1.71 0.66 9.55
CA ASP A 21 1.35 2.06 9.39
C ASP A 21 1.88 2.67 8.09
N GLU A 22 3.14 2.40 7.73
CA GLU A 22 3.75 2.90 6.50
C GLU A 22 3.08 2.29 5.26
N ARG A 23 2.68 1.02 5.33
CA ARG A 23 1.93 0.36 4.26
C ARG A 23 0.53 0.96 4.09
N PHE A 24 -0.17 1.20 5.19
CA PHE A 24 -1.46 1.88 5.14
C PHE A 24 -1.35 3.30 4.61
N ALA A 25 -0.35 4.07 5.05
CA ALA A 25 -0.09 5.42 4.57
C ALA A 25 0.20 5.43 3.06
N ARG A 26 1.00 4.48 2.56
CA ARG A 26 1.28 4.32 1.13
C ARG A 26 0.02 4.00 0.33
N LEU A 27 -0.81 3.07 0.80
CA LEU A 27 -2.07 2.72 0.15
C LEU A 27 -3.08 3.87 0.18
N ALA A 28 -3.17 4.61 1.28
CA ALA A 28 -4.00 5.81 1.40
C ALA A 28 -3.56 6.90 0.42
N GLY A 29 -2.25 7.12 0.27
CA GLY A 29 -1.69 8.04 -0.71
C GLY A 29 -2.03 7.64 -2.16
N ALA A 30 -1.87 6.35 -2.48
CA ALA A 30 -2.24 5.82 -3.80
C ALA A 30 -3.76 5.95 -4.06
N LEU A 31 -4.59 5.66 -3.06
CA LEU A 31 -6.05 5.82 -3.16
C LEU A 31 -6.44 7.28 -3.39
N ALA A 32 -5.80 8.23 -2.72
CA ALA A 32 -6.06 9.65 -2.92
C ALA A 32 -5.76 10.11 -4.35
N LEU A 33 -4.70 9.58 -4.97
CA LEU A 33 -4.39 9.85 -6.38
C LEU A 33 -5.46 9.30 -7.31
N VAL A 34 -5.92 8.06 -7.07
CA VAL A 34 -6.97 7.42 -7.89
C VAL A 34 -8.31 8.13 -7.71
N ALA A 35 -8.70 8.48 -6.49
CA ALA A 35 -9.93 9.21 -6.18
C ALA A 35 -9.98 10.57 -6.90
N ARG A 36 -8.83 11.26 -6.99
CA ARG A 36 -8.72 12.49 -7.78
C ARG A 36 -8.94 12.26 -9.27
N LEU A 37 -8.54 11.10 -9.81
CA LEU A 37 -8.77 10.73 -11.21
C LEU A 37 -10.23 10.36 -11.48
N SER A 38 -10.92 9.76 -10.52
CA SER A 38 -12.35 9.43 -10.63
C SER A 38 -13.27 10.64 -10.40
N GLY A 39 -12.77 11.72 -9.79
CA GLY A 39 -13.60 12.83 -9.31
C GLY A 39 -14.40 12.45 -8.06
N ASP A 40 -14.02 11.34 -7.41
CA ASP A 40 -14.63 10.87 -6.17
C ASP A 40 -13.91 11.53 -4.98
N ALA A 41 -14.69 12.14 -4.08
CA ALA A 41 -14.18 12.76 -2.85
C ALA A 41 -14.18 11.79 -1.67
N GLN A 42 -14.58 10.53 -1.87
CA GLN A 42 -14.63 9.55 -0.80
C GLN A 42 -13.22 9.28 -0.26
N ALA A 43 -13.06 9.54 1.04
CA ALA A 43 -11.82 9.37 1.76
C ALA A 43 -11.39 7.90 1.85
N ALA A 44 -10.10 7.69 2.12
CA ALA A 44 -9.59 6.40 2.53
C ALA A 44 -10.30 5.92 3.82
N PRO A 45 -10.49 4.61 4.00
CA PRO A 45 -11.00 4.09 5.26
C PRO A 45 -10.06 4.51 6.40
N PRO A 46 -10.62 4.88 7.57
CA PRO A 46 -9.81 5.26 8.72
C PRO A 46 -9.01 4.06 9.18
N VAL A 47 -7.68 4.23 9.26
CA VAL A 47 -6.78 3.22 9.82
C VAL A 47 -6.84 3.34 11.35
N PRO A 48 -7.02 2.24 12.10
CA PRO A 48 -6.99 2.25 13.55
C PRO A 48 -5.71 2.89 14.05
N ALA A 49 -5.80 3.75 15.07
CA ALA A 49 -4.62 4.36 15.70
C ALA A 49 -3.65 3.29 16.24
N ASP A 50 -4.18 2.12 16.60
CA ASP A 50 -3.45 1.00 17.17
C ASP A 50 -3.07 -0.07 16.13
N ALA A 51 -3.15 0.20 14.82
CA ALA A 51 -2.90 -0.80 13.77
C ALA A 51 -1.52 -1.49 13.90
N ALA A 52 -0.48 -0.76 14.30
CA ALA A 52 0.83 -1.34 14.59
C ALA A 52 0.82 -2.28 15.80
N ALA A 53 0.10 -1.92 16.86
CA ALA A 53 -0.06 -2.76 18.04
C ALA A 53 -0.89 -4.01 17.72
N ASP A 54 -1.99 -3.85 16.98
CA ASP A 54 -2.84 -4.96 16.52
C ASP A 54 -2.05 -5.94 15.64
N TYR A 55 -1.26 -5.42 14.70
CA TYR A 55 -0.37 -6.25 13.88
C TYR A 55 0.69 -6.96 14.72
N ALA A 56 1.27 -6.30 15.73
CA ALA A 56 2.26 -6.91 16.62
C ALA A 56 1.66 -8.03 17.49
N MET A 57 0.42 -7.85 17.95
CA MET A 57 -0.34 -8.82 18.74
C MET A 57 -0.97 -9.93 17.89
N ALA A 58 -1.11 -9.73 16.58
CA ALA A 58 -1.70 -10.70 15.67
C ALA A 58 -0.86 -12.00 15.57
N GLY A 59 -1.55 -13.13 15.55
CA GLY A 59 -0.92 -14.44 15.32
C GLY A 59 -0.19 -14.53 13.97
N PRO A 60 0.76 -15.46 13.81
CA PRO A 60 1.63 -15.53 12.63
C PRO A 60 0.87 -15.69 11.30
N ILE A 61 -0.28 -16.38 11.31
CA ILE A 61 -1.13 -16.55 10.11
C ILE A 61 -1.79 -15.22 9.73
N ALA A 62 -2.27 -14.44 10.70
CA ALA A 62 -2.88 -13.14 10.45
C ALA A 62 -1.85 -12.15 9.90
N ARG A 63 -0.66 -12.08 10.50
CA ARG A 63 0.44 -11.25 9.99
C ARG A 63 0.81 -11.59 8.55
N ARG A 64 0.98 -12.88 8.21
CA ARG A 64 1.26 -13.31 6.84
C ARG A 64 0.15 -12.94 5.85
N ARG A 65 -1.12 -13.06 6.26
CA ARG A 65 -2.26 -12.66 5.43
C ARG A 65 -2.29 -11.16 5.20
N PHE A 66 -2.03 -10.36 6.24
CA PHE A 66 -1.88 -8.92 6.13
C PHE A 66 -0.75 -8.56 5.17
N ASP A 67 0.42 -9.18 5.33
CA ASP A 67 1.60 -8.90 4.52
C ASP A 67 1.36 -9.21 3.03
N ALA A 68 0.75 -10.37 2.75
CA ALA A 68 0.37 -10.77 1.40
C ALA A 68 -0.64 -9.78 0.80
N LEU A 69 -1.73 -9.49 1.53
CA LEU A 69 -2.78 -8.60 1.05
C LEU A 69 -2.26 -7.17 0.81
N ALA A 70 -1.40 -6.66 1.70
CA ALA A 70 -0.76 -5.35 1.53
C ALA A 70 0.10 -5.31 0.25
N THR A 71 0.89 -6.37 0.02
CA THR A 71 1.77 -6.48 -1.15
C THR A 71 0.96 -6.57 -2.44
N GLU A 72 -0.05 -7.45 -2.48
CA GLU A 72 -0.94 -7.62 -3.63
C GLU A 72 -1.70 -6.34 -3.95
N THR A 73 -2.23 -5.67 -2.92
CA THR A 73 -2.96 -4.40 -3.10
C THR A 73 -2.06 -3.31 -3.64
N ALA A 74 -0.81 -3.21 -3.14
CA ALA A 74 0.15 -2.24 -3.63
C ALA A 74 0.52 -2.50 -5.10
N ALA A 75 0.74 -3.76 -5.48
CA ALA A 75 1.04 -4.15 -6.86
C ALA A 75 -0.16 -3.87 -7.80
N PHE A 76 -1.38 -4.23 -7.37
CA PHE A 76 -2.61 -3.98 -8.10
C PHE A 76 -2.85 -2.48 -8.29
N ALA A 77 -2.69 -1.67 -7.24
CA ALA A 77 -2.83 -0.21 -7.31
C ALA A 77 -1.80 0.41 -8.26
N ALA A 78 -0.54 0.01 -8.18
CA ALA A 78 0.51 0.50 -9.06
C ALA A 78 0.19 0.23 -10.55
N ALA A 79 -0.18 -1.02 -10.88
CA ALA A 79 -0.57 -1.39 -12.23
C ALA A 79 -1.81 -0.63 -12.72
N GLY A 80 -2.83 -0.49 -11.87
CA GLY A 80 -4.05 0.25 -12.18
C GLY A 80 -3.77 1.74 -12.45
N ILE A 81 -2.99 2.38 -11.60
CA ILE A 81 -2.57 3.79 -11.77
C ILE A 81 -1.81 3.96 -13.08
N GLU A 82 -0.86 3.07 -13.40
CA GLU A 82 -0.10 3.14 -14.65
C GLU A 82 -1.03 3.07 -15.87
N ILE A 83 -1.99 2.13 -15.86
CA ILE A 83 -2.98 1.99 -16.94
C ILE A 83 -3.82 3.26 -17.08
N LEU A 84 -4.33 3.81 -15.97
CA LEU A 84 -5.14 5.04 -15.98
C LEU A 84 -4.35 6.23 -16.54
N LEU A 85 -3.11 6.42 -16.09
CA LEU A 85 -2.24 7.48 -16.60
C LEU A 85 -1.95 7.31 -18.09
N ARG A 86 -1.70 6.08 -18.55
CA ARG A 86 -1.47 5.79 -19.97
C ARG A 86 -2.71 6.09 -20.80
N GLN A 87 -3.91 5.70 -20.36
CA GLN A 87 -5.16 5.97 -21.06
C GLN A 87 -5.44 7.47 -21.18
N ARG A 88 -5.24 8.22 -20.08
CA ARG A 88 -5.39 9.67 -20.06
C ARG A 88 -4.46 10.37 -21.06
N SER A 89 -3.21 9.92 -21.15
CA SER A 89 -2.20 10.53 -22.02
C SER A 89 -2.35 10.16 -23.51
N THR A 90 -2.85 8.95 -23.83
CA THR A 90 -2.83 8.43 -25.21
C THR A 90 -4.16 8.52 -25.94
N ARG A 91 -5.30 8.44 -25.23
CA ARG A 91 -6.62 8.33 -25.87
C ARG A 91 -7.54 9.51 -25.60
N GLY A 92 -7.15 10.42 -24.71
CA GLY A 92 -8.03 11.51 -24.24
C GLY A 92 -9.36 11.02 -23.65
N GLY A 93 -9.47 9.72 -23.35
CA GLY A 93 -10.70 9.06 -22.95
C GLY A 93 -11.01 9.28 -21.47
N ASP A 94 -12.30 9.26 -21.13
CA ASP A 94 -12.75 9.34 -19.75
C ASP A 94 -12.36 8.05 -19.00
N CYS A 95 -11.43 8.17 -18.05
CA CYS A 95 -10.99 7.06 -17.19
C CYS A 95 -11.67 7.08 -15.81
N ARG A 96 -12.64 7.98 -15.58
CA ARG A 96 -13.25 8.17 -14.25
C ARG A 96 -13.91 6.90 -13.73
N ALA A 97 -14.64 6.17 -14.57
CA ALA A 97 -15.30 4.93 -14.15
C ALA A 97 -14.29 3.85 -13.75
N ALA A 98 -13.21 3.68 -14.52
CA ALA A 98 -12.14 2.75 -14.20
C ALA A 98 -11.37 3.16 -12.93
N ALA A 99 -11.13 4.46 -12.75
CA ALA A 99 -10.55 5.01 -11.53
C ALA A 99 -11.46 4.81 -10.32
N ALA A 100 -12.78 4.99 -10.47
CA ALA A 100 -13.74 4.77 -9.40
C ALA A 100 -13.76 3.30 -8.96
N GLN A 101 -13.72 2.37 -9.92
CA GLN A 101 -13.62 0.94 -9.61
C GLN A 101 -12.32 0.63 -8.87
N LEU A 102 -11.17 1.12 -9.35
CA LEU A 102 -9.89 0.90 -8.68
C LEU A 102 -9.90 1.46 -7.25
N ALA A 103 -10.46 2.65 -7.04
CA ALA A 103 -10.61 3.24 -5.71
C ALA A 103 -11.49 2.37 -4.80
N ALA A 104 -12.60 1.83 -5.31
CA ALA A 104 -13.49 0.96 -4.54
C ALA A 104 -12.80 -0.35 -4.11
N GLU A 105 -12.06 -0.99 -5.01
CA GLU A 105 -11.29 -2.21 -4.70
C GLU A 105 -10.21 -1.94 -3.66
N MET A 106 -9.49 -0.82 -3.77
CA MET A 106 -8.48 -0.42 -2.79
C MET A 106 -9.08 -0.20 -1.40
N ARG A 107 -10.24 0.48 -1.30
CA ARG A 107 -10.93 0.67 0.00
C ARG A 107 -11.35 -0.66 0.60
N THR A 108 -11.88 -1.57 -0.22
CA THR A 108 -12.25 -2.92 0.21
C THR A 108 -11.04 -3.69 0.73
N ALA A 109 -9.92 -3.65 0.01
CA ALA A 109 -8.69 -4.32 0.41
C ALA A 109 -8.11 -3.75 1.71
N MET A 110 -8.05 -2.42 1.85
CA MET A 110 -7.61 -1.77 3.09
C MET A 110 -8.52 -2.15 4.27
N THR A 111 -9.83 -2.24 4.07
CA THR A 111 -10.78 -2.70 5.09
C THR A 111 -10.53 -4.16 5.49
N ALA A 112 -10.29 -5.03 4.51
CA ALA A 112 -9.95 -6.42 4.78
C ALA A 112 -8.61 -6.55 5.52
N MET A 113 -7.60 -5.73 5.20
CA MET A 113 -6.32 -5.71 5.93
C MET A 113 -6.53 -5.40 7.42
N MET A 114 -7.37 -4.41 7.74
CA MET A 114 -7.71 -4.07 9.13
C MET A 114 -8.40 -5.25 9.83
N GLN A 115 -9.37 -5.88 9.18
CA GLN A 115 -10.07 -7.04 9.73
C GLN A 115 -9.18 -8.27 9.96
N VAL A 116 -8.08 -8.41 9.21
CA VAL A 116 -7.13 -9.51 9.41
C VAL A 116 -6.36 -9.36 10.72
N ILE A 117 -6.06 -8.12 11.12
CA ILE A 117 -5.25 -7.81 12.32
C ILE A 117 -6.13 -7.42 13.52
N GLU A 118 -7.32 -6.87 13.29
CA GLU A 118 -8.37 -6.74 14.30
C GLU A 118 -8.92 -8.13 14.61
N ARG A 119 -8.46 -8.75 15.69
CA ARG A 119 -9.20 -9.87 16.27
C ARG A 119 -9.78 -9.45 17.61
N ARG A 120 -11.12 -9.35 17.63
CA ARG A 120 -11.91 -9.32 18.85
C ARG A 120 -11.61 -10.58 19.69
N PRO A 121 -11.55 -10.44 21.03
CA PRO A 121 -11.31 -11.55 21.96
C PRO A 121 -12.32 -12.69 21.81
#